data_AF-A0A9E3XIL9-F1
#
_entry.id   AF-A0A9E3XIL9-F1
#
_cell.length_a   1.000
_cell.length_b   1.000
_cell.length_c   1.000
_cell.angle_alpha   90.00
_cell.angle_beta   90.00
_cell.angle_gamma   90.00
#
_symmetry.space_group_name_H-M   'P 1'
#
loop_
_entity.id
_entity.type
_entity.pdbx_description
1 polymer ?
#
loop_
_entity_poly.entity_id
_entity_poly.type
_entity_poly.pdbx_seq_one_letter_code
_entity_poly.pdbx_strand_id
1 'polypeptide(L)' 'HAGSHTISWDGRDERGVAMPSGIYTYRLTVDGRMLATRKMVLLR' A
#
# COMPACT_ATOMS: atom_id res chain seq x y z
N HIS A 1 12.74 -4.45 -16.00
CA HIS A 1 11.98 -5.18 -17.05
C HIS A 1 10.58 -4.61 -17.12
N ALA A 2 10.04 -4.39 -18.33
CA ALA A 2 8.67 -3.92 -18.47
C ALA A 2 7.69 -5.07 -18.21
N GLY A 3 6.61 -4.82 -17.47
CA GLY A 3 5.61 -5.83 -17.13
C GLY A 3 4.64 -5.31 -16.06
N SER A 4 3.64 -6.14 -15.74
CA SER A 4 2.69 -5.87 -14.66
C SER A 4 3.31 -6.21 -13.30
N HIS A 5 3.20 -5.30 -12.35
CA HIS A 5 3.65 -5.49 -10.97
C HIS A 5 2.47 -5.36 -10.01
N THR A 6 2.41 -6.25 -9.01
CA THR A 6 1.36 -6.26 -7.99
C THR A 6 2.00 -6.15 -6.62
N ILE A 7 1.44 -5.28 -5.78
CA ILE A 7 1.82 -5.12 -4.38
C ILE A 7 0.56 -5.39 -3.55
N SER A 8 0.65 -6.33 -2.61
CA SER A 8 -0.40 -6.62 -1.63
C SER A 8 0.02 -6.12 -0.25
N TRP A 9 -0.94 -5.56 0.48
CA TRP A 9 -0.80 -5.26 1.89
C TRP A 9 -1.75 -6.18 2.67
N ASP A 10 -1.22 -6.83 3.69
CA ASP A 10 -1.93 -7.81 4.52
C ASP A 10 -2.64 -7.18 5.73
N GLY A 11 -2.61 -5.84 5.84
CA GLY A 11 -3.21 -5.11 6.95
C GLY A 11 -2.35 -5.05 8.20
N ARG A 12 -1.04 -5.39 8.13
CA ARG A 12 -0.12 -5.33 9.27
C ARG A 12 0.86 -4.17 9.20
N ASP A 13 1.32 -3.72 10.36
CA ASP A 13 2.44 -2.79 10.49
C ASP A 13 3.79 -3.51 10.35
N GLU A 14 4.89 -2.75 10.41
CA GLU A 14 6.27 -3.27 10.26
C GLU A 14 6.67 -4.27 11.35
N ARG A 15 5.93 -4.33 12.47
CA ARG A 15 6.15 -5.28 13.56
C ARG A 15 5.25 -6.51 13.44
N GLY A 16 4.48 -6.62 12.36
CA GLY A 16 3.51 -7.69 12.14
C GLY A 16 2.20 -7.52 12.92
N VAL A 17 1.97 -6.35 13.53
CA VAL A 17 0.75 -6.08 14.30
C VAL A 17 -0.38 -5.71 13.36
N ALA A 18 -1.53 -6.39 13.50
CA ALA A 18 -2.69 -6.12 12.67
C ALA A 18 -3.26 -4.72 12.93
N MET A 19 -3.43 -3.91 11.89
CA MET A 19 -3.92 -2.53 11.96
C MET A 19 -5.46 -2.46 11.98
N PRO A 20 -6.08 -1.50 12.69
CA PRO A 20 -7.54 -1.40 12.80
C PRO A 20 -8.23 -1.16 11.44
N SER A 21 -9.53 -1.46 11.36
CA SER A 21 -10.32 -1.09 10.18
C SER A 21 -10.25 0.41 9.94
N GLY A 22 -10.11 0.82 8.69
CA GLY A 22 -9.92 2.23 8.35
C GLY A 22 -9.44 2.47 6.92
N ILE A 23 -9.25 3.76 6.62
CA ILE A 23 -8.72 4.21 5.33
C ILE A 23 -7.23 4.49 5.48
N TYR A 24 -6.42 3.80 4.67
CA TYR A 24 -4.98 3.94 4.61
C TYR A 24 -4.57 4.59 3.29
N THR A 25 -3.61 5.50 3.32
CA THR A 25 -3.11 6.17 2.10
C THR A 25 -1.72 5.67 1.77
N TYR A 26 -1.47 5.31 0.52
CA TYR A 26 -0.15 4.93 0.04
C TYR A 26 0.29 5.79 -1.15
N ARG A 27 1.61 5.86 -1.34
CA ARG A 27 2.26 6.53 -2.47
C ARG A 27 3.07 5.52 -3.27
N LEU A 28 2.91 5.52 -4.58
CA LEU A 28 3.75 4.75 -5.50
C LEU A 28 4.81 5.68 -6.08
N THR A 29 6.08 5.38 -5.82
CA THR A 29 7.23 6.12 -6.34
C THR A 29 8.11 5.18 -7.16
N VAL A 30 8.47 5.58 -8.38
CA VAL A 30 9.39 4.84 -9.26
C VAL A 30 10.44 5.82 -9.75
N ASP A 31 11.72 5.46 -9.63
CA ASP A 31 12.85 6.29 -10.02
C ASP A 31 12.79 7.73 -9.47
N GLY A 32 12.39 7.87 -8.19
CA GLY A 32 12.23 9.15 -7.51
C GLY A 32 11.00 9.97 -7.91
N ARG A 33 10.20 9.50 -8.88
CA ARG A 33 8.96 10.16 -9.31
C ARG A 33 7.74 9.56 -8.64
N MET A 34 6.91 10.39 -8.00
CA MET A 34 5.60 9.97 -7.51
C MET A 34 4.66 9.72 -8.69
N LEU A 35 4.23 8.48 -8.87
CA LEU A 35 3.33 8.04 -9.94
C LEU A 35 1.87 8.08 -9.51
N ALA A 36 1.58 7.77 -8.24
CA ALA A 36 0.22 7.76 -7.72
C ALA A 36 0.16 7.96 -6.20
N THR A 37 -0.94 8.56 -5.75
CA THR A 37 -1.39 8.49 -4.35
C THR A 37 -2.78 7.88 -4.35
N ARG A 38 -3.00 6.83 -3.55
CA ARG A 38 -4.29 6.12 -3.50
C ARG A 38 -4.67 5.77 -2.08
N LYS A 39 -5.97 5.59 -1.87
CA LYS A 39 -6.56 5.12 -0.62
C LYS A 39 -6.82 3.62 -0.71
N MET A 40 -6.62 2.92 0.40
CA MET A 40 -6.97 1.53 0.60
C MET A 40 -7.90 1.44 1.80
N VAL A 41 -8.97 0.64 1.70
CA VAL A 41 -9.90 0.42 2.79
C VAL A 41 -9.58 -0.93 3.41
N LEU A 42 -9.25 -0.94 4.70
CA LEU A 42 -9.14 -2.15 5.49
C LEU A 42 -10.45 -2.34 6.24
N LEU A 43 -11.14 -3.44 5.94
CA LEU A 43 -12.31 -3.92 6.67
C LEU A 43 -11.93 -5.22 7.36
N ARG A 44 -12.48 -5.42 8.56
CA ARG A 44 -12.34 -6.65 9.35
C ARG A 44 -13.72 -7.25 9.57
#